data_AF-A0A2H6AG26-F1
#
_entry.id   AF-A0A2H6AG26-F1
#
_cell.length_a   1.000
_cell.length_b   1.000
_cell.length_c   1.000
_cell.angle_alpha   90.00
_cell.angle_beta   90.00
_cell.angle_gamma   90.00
#
_symmetry.space_group_name_H-M   'P 1'
#
loop_
_entity.id
_entity.type
_entity.pdbx_description
1 polymer ?
#
loop_
_entity_poly.entity_id
_entity_poly.type
_entity_poly.pdbx_seq_one_letter_code
_entity_poly.pdbx_strand_id
1 'polypeptide(L)'
;MGEENLLAVSRALQNVEICCGPFERILERVRAQDWVYFDPPYVPVSPTANFTAYHVERFGIAEQTKLRDLCLQLSERNVLLMVSNSDTPLVRQLYGRWPFQIETVAARRAINCHSNKRGQVNELLITNYGQ
;
A
#
# COMPACT_ATOMS: atom_id res chain seq x y z
N MET A 1 18.50 3.37 -18.03
CA MET A 1 18.87 3.82 -16.68
C MET A 1 20.31 4.31 -16.76
N GLY A 2 20.57 5.61 -16.62
CA GLY A 2 21.90 6.20 -16.83
C GLY A 2 22.79 6.14 -15.59
N GLU A 3 24.10 6.32 -15.78
CA GLU A 3 25.12 6.41 -14.70
C GLU A 3 24.75 7.44 -13.63
N GLU A 4 24.25 8.60 -14.04
CA GLU A 4 23.79 9.66 -13.15
C GLU A 4 22.70 9.17 -12.18
N ASN A 5 21.75 8.35 -12.66
CA ASN A 5 20.68 7.81 -11.83
C ASN A 5 21.22 6.81 -10.79
N LEU A 6 22.21 5.99 -11.16
CA LEU A 6 22.86 5.06 -10.23
C LEU A 6 23.59 5.81 -9.11
N LEU A 7 24.30 6.89 -9.45
CA LEU A 7 24.97 7.74 -8.47
C LEU A 7 23.99 8.51 -7.58
N ALA A 8 22.85 8.94 -8.13
CA ALA A 8 21.79 9.58 -7.35
C ALA A 8 21.17 8.60 -6.33
N VAL A 9 20.82 7.38 -6.77
CA VAL A 9 20.28 6.34 -5.88
C VAL A 9 21.31 5.92 -4.82
N SER A 10 22.58 5.75 -5.21
CA SER A 10 23.65 5.43 -4.26
C SER A 10 23.79 6.48 -3.15
N ARG A 11 23.69 7.77 -3.50
CA ARG A 11 23.70 8.86 -2.51
C ARG A 11 22.46 8.86 -1.62
N ALA A 12 21.27 8.60 -2.18
CA ALA A 12 20.03 8.56 -1.41
C ALA A 12 19.99 7.42 -0.39
N LEU A 13 20.62 6.28 -0.68
CA LEU A 13 20.58 5.08 0.16
C LEU A 13 21.67 5.03 1.26
N GLN A 14 22.53 6.05 1.40
CA GLN A 14 23.66 6.01 2.34
C GLN A 14 23.25 5.81 3.82
N ASN A 15 22.04 6.25 4.19
CA ASN A 15 21.51 6.15 5.55
C ASN A 15 20.25 5.28 5.62
N VAL A 16 20.16 4.27 4.75
CA VAL A 16 18.99 3.38 4.64
C VAL A 16 19.39 1.96 4.99
N GLU A 17 18.60 1.30 5.85
CA GLU A 17 18.71 -0.13 6.04
C GLU A 17 17.78 -0.87 5.06
N ILE A 18 18.35 -1.67 4.17
CA ILE A 18 17.60 -2.45 3.19
C ILE A 18 17.37 -3.85 3.74
N CYS A 19 16.10 -4.24 3.84
CA CYS A 19 15.68 -5.53 4.37
C CYS A 19 14.88 -6.33 3.36
N CYS A 20 15.07 -7.65 3.35
CA CYS A 20 14.25 -8.58 2.60
C CYS A 20 13.52 -9.51 3.58
N GLY A 21 12.20 -9.55 3.50
CA GLY A 21 11.39 -10.38 4.38
C GLY A 21 9.90 -10.06 4.29
N PRO A 22 9.08 -10.80 5.05
CA PRO A 22 7.65 -10.55 5.14
C PRO A 22 7.39 -9.20 5.85
N PHE A 23 6.32 -8.52 5.45
CA PHE A 23 6.02 -7.14 5.88
C PHE A 23 5.73 -7.06 7.39
N GLU A 24 5.33 -8.16 8.02
CA GLU A 24 5.04 -8.29 9.44
C GLU A 24 6.28 -8.06 10.33
N ARG A 25 7.50 -8.26 9.79
CA ARG A 25 8.75 -7.99 10.52
C ARG A 25 8.89 -6.52 10.94
N ILE A 26 8.11 -5.62 10.37
CA ILE A 26 8.11 -4.21 10.77
C ILE A 26 7.81 -4.04 12.27
N LEU A 27 7.02 -4.93 12.88
CA LEU A 27 6.70 -4.91 14.31
C LEU A 27 7.91 -5.09 15.23
N GLU A 28 9.01 -5.66 14.72
CA GLU A 28 10.25 -5.87 15.47
C GLU A 28 11.12 -4.61 15.49
N ARG A 29 10.84 -3.63 14.61
CA ARG A 29 11.70 -2.49 14.33
C ARG A 29 11.10 -1.15 14.72
N VAL A 30 9.79 -1.01 14.52
CA VAL A 30 9.07 0.25 14.79
C VAL A 30 8.91 0.52 16.27
N ARG A 31 8.97 1.81 16.60
CA ARG A 31 8.75 2.39 17.93
C ARG A 31 7.57 3.34 17.85
N ALA A 32 7.01 3.67 19.01
CA ALA A 32 5.95 4.69 19.09
C ALA A 32 6.44 6.00 18.42
N GLN A 33 5.52 6.66 17.70
CA GLN A 33 5.77 7.87 16.90
C GLN A 33 6.57 7.68 15.61
N ASP A 34 7.03 6.47 15.29
CA ASP A 34 7.52 6.19 13.94
C ASP A 34 6.38 6.35 12.91
N TRP A 35 6.76 6.60 11.66
CA TRP A 35 5.84 6.69 10.54
C TRP A 35 6.12 5.60 9.51
N VAL A 36 5.09 4.82 9.18
CA VAL A 36 5.19 3.67 8.27
C VAL A 36 4.31 3.89 7.04
N TYR A 37 4.88 3.65 5.87
CA TYR A 37 4.14 3.66 4.61
C TYR A 37 4.09 2.27 4.00
N PHE A 38 2.88 1.82 3.64
CA PHE A 38 2.64 0.56 2.95
C PHE A 38 2.10 0.82 1.55
N ASP A 39 2.80 0.25 0.57
CA ASP A 39 2.41 0.22 -0.85
C ASP A 39 2.31 -1.25 -1.31
N PRO A 40 1.29 -2.01 -0.86
CA PRO A 40 1.14 -3.42 -1.22
C PRO A 40 0.74 -3.58 -2.69
N PRO A 41 0.79 -4.78 -3.27
CA PRO A 41 0.11 -5.04 -4.54
C PRO A 41 -1.39 -4.67 -4.46
N TYR A 42 -1.85 -3.80 -5.35
CA TYR A 42 -3.20 -3.23 -5.29
C TYR A 42 -4.29 -4.25 -5.58
N VAL A 43 -5.45 -4.07 -4.93
CA VAL A 43 -6.67 -4.82 -5.27
C VAL A 43 -7.11 -4.42 -6.70
N PRO A 44 -7.36 -5.38 -7.62
CA PRO A 44 -7.83 -5.07 -8.96
C PRO A 44 -9.20 -4.37 -8.97
N VAL A 45 -9.34 -3.32 -9.79
CA VAL A 45 -10.58 -2.50 -9.88
C VAL A 45 -11.72 -3.21 -10.62
N SER A 46 -11.45 -4.23 -11.45
CA SER A 46 -12.49 -4.99 -12.16
C SER A 46 -12.47 -6.50 -11.82
N PRO A 47 -13.63 -7.14 -11.60
CA PRO A 47 -13.71 -8.59 -11.30
C PRO A 47 -13.14 -9.47 -12.41
N THR A 48 -13.31 -9.04 -13.67
CA THR A 48 -12.77 -9.70 -14.87
C THR A 48 -11.23 -9.71 -14.94
N ALA A 49 -10.56 -8.96 -14.07
CA ALA A 49 -9.12 -8.86 -14.09
C ALA A 49 -8.39 -9.88 -13.21
N ASN A 50 -9.02 -10.56 -12.23
CA ASN A 50 -8.35 -11.65 -11.48
C ASN A 50 -9.14 -12.34 -10.34
N PHE A 51 -10.47 -12.22 -10.23
CA PHE A 51 -11.15 -12.80 -9.06
C PHE A 51 -11.41 -14.33 -9.15
N THR A 52 -11.09 -14.96 -10.28
CA THR A 52 -11.19 -16.41 -10.49
C THR A 52 -9.90 -16.99 -11.06
N ALA A 53 -8.87 -17.15 -10.22
CA ALA A 53 -7.83 -18.13 -10.48
C ALA A 53 -7.14 -18.52 -9.17
N TYR A 54 -7.20 -19.81 -8.86
CA TYR A 54 -6.41 -20.51 -7.84
C TYR A 54 -4.90 -20.36 -8.13
N HIS A 55 -4.34 -19.16 -7.95
CA HIS A 55 -2.90 -18.94 -8.01
C HIS A 55 -2.38 -18.73 -6.59
N VAL A 56 -1.65 -19.75 -6.13
CA VAL A 56 -1.10 -19.95 -4.79
C VAL A 56 0.01 -18.92 -4.42
N GLU A 57 0.32 -17.95 -5.28
CA GLU A 57 1.46 -17.02 -5.12
C GLU A 57 1.12 -15.51 -5.21
N ARG A 58 -0.15 -15.10 -5.23
CA ARG A 58 -0.51 -13.68 -5.32
C ARG A 58 -0.92 -13.09 -3.97
N PHE A 59 -0.58 -11.82 -3.76
CA PHE A 59 -1.06 -11.00 -2.63
C PHE A 59 -2.59 -10.85 -2.71
N GLY A 60 -3.29 -11.83 -2.17
CA GLY A 60 -4.75 -11.96 -2.26
C GLY A 60 -5.46 -11.34 -1.06
N ILE A 61 -6.76 -11.66 -0.93
CA ILE A 61 -7.61 -11.15 0.16
C ILE A 61 -7.02 -11.49 1.54
N ALA A 62 -6.44 -12.68 1.69
CA ALA A 62 -5.80 -13.10 2.93
C ALA A 62 -4.64 -12.18 3.32
N GLU A 63 -3.75 -11.85 2.37
CA GLU A 63 -2.61 -10.94 2.63
C GLU A 63 -3.06 -9.48 2.83
N GLN A 64 -4.08 -9.02 2.08
CA GLN A 64 -4.71 -7.72 2.32
C GLN A 64 -5.30 -7.64 3.74
N THR A 65 -5.91 -8.73 4.22
CA THR A 65 -6.50 -8.81 5.56
C THR A 65 -5.41 -8.81 6.63
N LYS A 66 -4.34 -9.59 6.45
CA LYS A 66 -3.17 -9.60 7.34
C LYS A 66 -2.51 -8.23 7.44
N LEU A 67 -2.34 -7.52 6.31
CA LEU A 67 -1.80 -6.16 6.32
C LEU A 67 -2.70 -5.20 7.11
N ARG A 68 -4.02 -5.30 6.96
CA ARG A 68 -4.97 -4.52 7.75
C ARG A 68 -4.85 -4.83 9.26
N ASP A 69 -4.74 -6.10 9.63
CA ASP A 69 -4.57 -6.51 11.03
C ASP A 69 -3.23 -6.04 11.62
N LEU A 70 -2.17 -6.05 10.81
CA LEU A 70 -0.89 -5.43 11.17
C LEU A 70 -1.03 -3.92 11.41
N CYS A 71 -1.77 -3.21 10.56
CA CYS A 71 -2.00 -1.78 10.72
C CYS A 71 -2.75 -1.47 12.03
N LEU A 72 -3.68 -2.33 12.45
CA LEU A 72 -4.34 -2.20 13.76
C LEU A 72 -3.32 -2.34 14.90
N GLN A 73 -2.46 -3.37 14.86
CA GLN A 73 -1.40 -3.55 15.86
C GLN A 73 -0.41 -2.38 15.91
N LEU A 74 -0.07 -1.79 14.77
CA LEU A 74 0.77 -0.59 14.70
C LEU A 74 0.08 0.62 15.34
N SER A 75 -1.21 0.78 15.08
CA SER A 75 -2.02 1.85 15.67
C SER A 75 -2.09 1.73 17.19
N GLU A 76 -2.27 0.51 17.73
CA GLU A 76 -2.24 0.23 19.18
C GLU A 76 -0.89 0.58 19.83
N ARG A 77 0.21 0.55 19.05
CA ARG A 77 1.57 0.91 19.49
C ARG A 77 1.88 2.41 19.31
N ASN A 78 0.90 3.25 19.00
CA ASN A 78 1.08 4.67 18.68
C ASN A 78 2.05 4.91 17.51
N VAL A 79 2.09 4.00 16.54
CA VAL A 79 2.81 4.18 15.27
C VAL A 79 1.87 4.86 14.28
N LEU A 80 2.37 5.90 13.60
CA LEU A 80 1.64 6.57 12.53
C LEU A 80 1.78 5.75 11.25
N LEU A 81 0.69 5.55 10.51
CA LEU A 81 0.74 4.76 9.29
C LEU A 81 -0.09 5.34 8.16
N MET A 82 0.36 5.06 6.94
CA MET A 82 -0.37 5.29 5.70
C MET A 82 -0.32 4.04 4.82
N VAL A 83 -1.45 3.67 4.22
CA VAL A 83 -1.57 2.61 3.21
C VAL A 83 -2.14 3.22 1.93
N SER A 84 -1.51 2.96 0.78
CA SER A 84 -2.08 3.26 -0.54
C SER A 84 -2.70 2.00 -1.15
N ASN A 85 -3.87 2.12 -1.80
CA ASN A 85 -4.49 1.02 -2.53
C ASN A 85 -5.53 1.51 -3.55
N SER A 86 -6.07 0.61 -4.37
CA SER A 86 -7.18 0.94 -5.29
C SER A 86 -8.46 1.29 -4.52
N ASP A 87 -9.26 2.22 -5.08
CA ASP A 87 -10.63 2.44 -4.62
C ASP A 87 -11.55 1.29 -5.05
N THR A 88 -11.72 0.33 -4.14
CA THR A 88 -12.59 -0.83 -4.33
C THR A 88 -13.47 -1.07 -3.10
N PRO A 89 -14.64 -1.71 -3.25
CA PRO A 89 -15.46 -2.10 -2.11
C PRO A 89 -14.71 -2.94 -1.07
N LEU A 90 -13.80 -3.82 -1.51
CA LEU A 90 -12.99 -4.65 -0.62
C LEU A 90 -12.07 -3.79 0.26
N VAL A 91 -11.32 -2.84 -0.33
CA VAL A 91 -10.41 -1.98 0.44
C VAL A 91 -11.20 -1.08 1.39
N ARG A 92 -12.30 -0.48 0.92
CA ARG A 92 -13.19 0.33 1.79
C ARG A 92 -13.77 -0.49 2.93
N GLN A 93 -14.11 -1.77 2.71
CA GLN A 93 -14.58 -2.66 3.77
C GLN A 93 -13.49 -2.97 4.80
N LEU A 94 -12.26 -3.23 4.35
CA LEU A 94 -11.13 -3.56 5.23
C LEU A 94 -10.77 -2.38 6.16
N TYR A 95 -10.77 -1.17 5.62
CA TYR A 95 -10.29 0.03 6.32
C TYR A 95 -11.40 1.01 6.73
N GLY A 96 -12.68 0.68 6.53
CA GLY A 96 -13.80 1.60 6.74
C GLY A 96 -14.21 1.81 8.21
N ARG A 97 -13.37 1.39 9.16
CA ARG A 97 -13.64 1.49 10.60
C ARG A 97 -12.49 2.18 11.31
N TRP A 98 -12.79 2.79 12.46
CA TRP A 98 -11.79 3.34 13.37
C TRP A 98 -10.70 2.29 13.67
N PRO A 99 -9.40 2.66 13.72
CA PRO A 99 -8.83 4.02 13.76
C PRO A 99 -8.58 4.66 12.40
N PHE A 100 -8.99 4.04 11.31
CA PHE A 100 -8.60 4.48 9.98
C PHE A 100 -9.46 5.64 9.45
N GLN A 101 -8.81 6.52 8.70
CA GLN A 101 -9.40 7.55 7.85
C GLN A 101 -9.09 7.22 6.40
N ILE A 102 -10.04 7.47 5.50
CA ILE A 102 -9.89 7.17 4.08
C ILE A 102 -10.04 8.46 3.28
N GLU A 103 -9.00 8.84 2.56
CA GLU A 103 -9.03 9.89 1.54
C GLU A 103 -9.05 9.25 0.14
N THR A 104 -9.89 9.79 -0.75
CA THR A 104 -9.93 9.35 -2.15
C THR A 104 -9.16 10.32 -3.01
N VAL A 105 -8.12 9.83 -3.68
CA VAL A 105 -7.26 10.62 -4.58
C VAL A 105 -7.55 10.21 -6.02
N ALA A 106 -7.80 11.22 -6.86
CA ALA A 106 -7.96 11.05 -8.30
C ALA A 106 -6.60 10.76 -8.96
N ALA A 107 -6.26 9.48 -9.17
CA ALA A 107 -5.02 9.11 -9.85
C ALA A 107 -5.21 9.15 -11.37
N ARG A 108 -4.50 10.07 -12.04
CA ARG A 108 -4.30 10.03 -13.49
C ARG A 108 -3.23 8.99 -13.80
N ARG A 109 -3.62 7.77 -14.20
CA ARG A 109 -2.68 6.80 -14.77
C ARG A 109 -2.12 7.34 -16.09
N ALA A 110 -0.96 8.01 -16.03
CA ALA A 110 -0.26 8.53 -17.21
C ALA A 110 0.41 7.43 -18.05
N ILE A 111 0.40 6.17 -17.59
CA ILE A 111 1.06 5.05 -18.27
C ILE A 111 0.03 3.94 -18.51
N ASN A 112 -0.61 3.99 -19.68
CA ASN A 112 -1.36 2.86 -20.23
C ASN A 112 -1.14 2.83 -21.74
N CYS A 113 -0.63 1.72 -22.27
CA CYS A 113 -0.36 1.52 -23.69
C CYS A 113 -1.64 1.38 -24.55
N HIS A 114 -2.83 1.38 -23.91
CA HIS A 114 -4.12 1.29 -24.59
C HIS A 114 -4.94 2.56 -24.41
N SER A 115 -5.07 3.31 -25.50
CA SER A 115 -5.76 4.61 -25.60
C SER A 115 -7.25 4.60 -25.21
N ASN A 116 -7.91 3.42 -25.22
CA ASN A 116 -9.34 3.24 -24.97
C ASN A 116 -9.75 2.93 -23.51
N LYS A 117 -8.80 2.76 -22.57
CA LYS A 117 -9.09 2.58 -21.13
C LYS A 117 -8.70 3.80 -20.30
N ARG A 118 -8.78 4.99 -20.90
CA ARG A 118 -8.64 6.28 -20.18
C ARG A 118 -9.88 6.52 -19.32
N GLY A 119 -9.98 5.80 -18.20
CA GLY A 119 -10.87 6.10 -17.09
C GLY A 119 -10.04 6.60 -15.91
N GLN A 120 -10.53 7.61 -15.22
CA GLN A 120 -9.98 8.05 -13.93
C GLN A 120 -10.05 6.85 -12.98
N VAL A 121 -8.90 6.37 -12.51
CA VAL A 121 -8.85 5.34 -11.47
C VAL A 121 -8.67 6.09 -10.16
N ASN A 122 -9.60 5.89 -9.23
CA ASN A 122 -9.45 6.45 -7.89
C ASN A 122 -8.53 5.53 -7.07
N GLU A 123 -7.69 6.15 -6.28
CA GLU A 123 -6.85 5.50 -5.27
C GLU A 123 -7.29 5.95 -3.89
N LEU A 124 -7.08 5.11 -2.89
CA LEU A 124 -7.36 5.40 -1.50
C LEU A 124 -6.04 5.59 -0.76
N LEU A 125 -5.97 6.67 0.00
CA LEU A 125 -4.99 6.84 1.07
C LEU A 125 -5.70 6.53 2.38
N ILE A 126 -5.20 5.54 3.10
CA ILE A 126 -5.73 5.13 4.39
C ILE A 126 -4.72 5.52 5.47
N THR A 127 -5.11 6.34 6.44
CA THR A 127 -4.24 6.80 7.54
C THR A 127 -4.87 6.51 8.91
N ASN A 128 -4.06 6.51 9.97
CA ASN A 128 -4.55 6.44 11.36
C ASN A 128 -4.36 7.76 12.15
N TYR A 129 -4.14 8.86 11.42
CA TYR A 129 -3.84 10.18 11.96
C TYR A 129 -4.53 11.28 11.14
N GLY A 130 -4.53 12.51 11.67
CA GLY A 130 -5.06 13.70 10.97
C GLY A 130 -6.48 14.09 11.37
N GLN A 131 -6.79 14.06 12.67
CA GLN A 131 -7.88 14.90 13.21
C GLN A 131 -7.35 16.28 13.58
#